data_AF-A0A843VW14-F1
#
_entry.id   AF-A0A843VW14-F1
#
_cell.length_a   1.000
_cell.length_b   1.000
_cell.length_c   1.000
_cell.angle_alpha   90.00
_cell.angle_beta   90.00
_cell.angle_gamma   90.00
#
_symmetry.space_group_name_H-M   'P 1'
#
loop_
_entity.id
_entity.type
_entity.pdbx_description
1 polymer ?
#
loop_
_entity_poly.entity_id
_entity_poly.type
_entity_poly.pdbx_seq_one_letter_code
_entity_poly.pdbx_strand_id
1 'polypeptide(L)'
;MPIDDVPPMDEKAKRTRELLASFYSPDPSAAAGAGPTSPAKVATLDSINTPTFDPDLYMNLLVQKSNSEGLLQRHVEMAAEIKNLDTDLQMLVYENYNKFISATDTIKRFWNLL
;
A
#
# COMPACT_ATOMS: atom_id res chain seq x y z
N MET A 1 -17.38 -39.53 14.50
CA MET A 1 -16.67 -39.16 15.76
C MET A 1 -15.81 -37.95 15.43
N PRO A 2 -16.10 -36.76 16.01
CA PRO A 2 -15.28 -35.58 15.78
C PRO A 2 -14.03 -35.65 16.66
N ILE A 3 -12.86 -35.53 16.04
CA ILE A 3 -11.58 -35.38 16.72
C ILE A 3 -11.21 -33.89 16.70
N ASP A 4 -11.87 -33.11 17.56
CA ASP A 4 -11.42 -31.76 17.91
C ASP A 4 -10.37 -31.88 19.03
N ASP A 5 -9.15 -32.22 18.65
CA ASP A 5 -7.96 -32.09 19.51
C ASP A 5 -7.10 -30.95 18.96
N VAL A 6 -7.61 -29.72 19.12
CA VAL A 6 -6.80 -28.52 18.95
C VAL A 6 -6.23 -28.20 20.33
N PRO A 7 -4.91 -28.35 20.55
CA PRO A 7 -4.30 -27.98 21.82
C PRO A 7 -4.60 -26.51 22.13
N PRO A 8 -4.82 -26.13 23.41
CA PRO A 8 -5.22 -24.79 23.78
C PRO A 8 -4.17 -23.80 23.29
N MET A 9 -4.48 -23.08 22.21
CA MET A 9 -3.61 -22.02 21.73
C MET A 9 -3.51 -20.97 22.82
N ASP A 10 -2.29 -20.63 23.22
CA ASP A 10 -2.03 -19.53 24.16
C ASP A 10 -2.86 -18.31 23.74
N GLU A 11 -3.59 -17.71 24.68
CA GLU A 11 -4.40 -16.50 24.44
C GLU A 11 -3.60 -15.40 23.73
N LYS A 12 -2.29 -15.34 24.00
CA LYS A 12 -1.36 -14.45 23.31
C LYS A 12 -1.19 -14.81 21.84
N ALA A 13 -1.04 -16.09 21.51
CA ALA A 13 -0.93 -16.59 20.14
C ALA A 13 -2.23 -16.36 19.36
N LYS A 14 -3.39 -16.51 20.02
CA LYS A 14 -4.69 -16.20 19.43
C LYS A 14 -4.82 -14.71 19.11
N ARG A 15 -4.43 -13.83 20.05
CA ARG A 15 -4.42 -12.37 19.83
C ARG A 15 -3.46 -11.94 18.72
N THR A 16 -2.23 -12.50 18.67
CA THR A 16 -1.31 -12.17 17.57
C THR A 16 -1.84 -12.68 16.23
N ARG A 17 -2.48 -13.84 16.20
CA ARG A 17 -3.11 -14.35 14.97
C ARG A 17 -4.26 -13.44 14.51
N GLU A 18 -5.11 -12.98 15.43
CA GLU A 18 -6.21 -12.05 15.13
C GLU A 18 -5.70 -10.69 14.64
N LEU A 19 -4.65 -10.15 15.28
CA LEU A 19 -3.96 -8.95 14.83
C LEU A 19 -3.42 -9.12 13.41
N LEU A 20 -2.65 -10.18 13.15
CA LEU A 20 -2.11 -10.45 11.82
C LEU A 20 -3.22 -10.67 10.79
N ALA A 21 -4.30 -11.37 11.15
CA ALA A 21 -5.44 -11.54 10.28
C ALA A 21 -6.11 -10.20 9.93
N SER A 22 -6.19 -9.23 10.85
CA SER A 22 -6.72 -7.90 10.50
C SER A 22 -5.87 -7.13 9.48
N PHE A 23 -4.56 -7.38 9.42
CA PHE A 23 -3.65 -6.72 8.47
C PHE A 23 -3.52 -7.46 7.13
N TYR A 24 -3.66 -8.78 7.13
CA TYR A 24 -3.39 -9.64 5.96
C TYR A 24 -4.61 -10.42 5.46
N SER A 25 -5.79 -10.26 6.07
CA SER A 25 -7.00 -10.86 5.49
C SER A 25 -7.22 -10.28 4.11
N PRO A 26 -7.40 -11.13 3.08
CA PRO A 26 -7.74 -10.64 1.75
C PRO A 26 -9.08 -9.91 1.86
N ASP A 27 -9.08 -8.64 1.46
CA ASP A 27 -10.31 -7.88 1.30
C ASP A 27 -11.26 -8.69 0.38
N PRO A 28 -12.50 -9.01 0.78
CA PRO A 28 -13.46 -9.69 -0.08
C PRO A 28 -13.76 -8.91 -1.39
N SER A 29 -13.33 -7.65 -1.48
CA SER A 29 -13.30 -6.88 -2.73
C SER A 29 -12.40 -7.48 -3.83
N ALA A 30 -11.40 -8.31 -3.47
CA ALA A 30 -10.52 -8.97 -4.43
C ALA A 30 -11.15 -10.19 -5.14
N ALA A 31 -12.28 -10.72 -4.64
CA ALA A 31 -12.87 -11.98 -5.13
C ALA A 31 -14.24 -11.82 -5.83
N ALA A 32 -14.82 -10.62 -5.89
CA ALA A 32 -16.12 -10.40 -6.51
C ALA A 32 -16.00 -9.77 -7.92
N GLY A 33 -15.57 -10.59 -8.88
CA GLY A 33 -15.72 -10.30 -10.31
C GLY A 33 -16.99 -10.92 -10.90
N ALA A 34 -17.65 -10.16 -11.77
CA ALA A 34 -18.70 -10.52 -12.76
C ALA A 34 -20.19 -10.33 -12.39
N GLY A 35 -20.71 -9.15 -12.73
CA GLY A 35 -22.13 -8.87 -13.00
C GLY A 35 -22.29 -7.54 -13.77
N PRO A 36 -23.09 -7.44 -14.86
CA PRO A 36 -23.18 -6.24 -15.68
C PRO A 36 -24.33 -5.35 -15.20
N THR A 37 -24.08 -4.52 -14.19
CA THR A 37 -24.84 -3.30 -13.95
C THR A 37 -23.86 -2.30 -13.38
N SER A 38 -23.32 -1.41 -14.21
CA SER A 38 -22.52 -0.29 -13.71
C SER A 38 -23.47 0.70 -13.05
N PRO A 39 -23.51 0.83 -11.70
CA PRO A 39 -23.94 2.11 -11.16
C PRO A 39 -22.86 3.10 -11.59
N ALA A 40 -23.24 4.31 -11.98
CA ALA A 40 -22.28 5.38 -12.21
C ALA A 40 -21.38 5.49 -10.97
N LYS A 41 -20.17 4.95 -11.06
CA LYS A 41 -19.21 4.90 -9.96
C LYS A 41 -18.84 6.36 -9.74
N VAL A 42 -19.30 6.94 -8.64
CA VAL A 42 -19.04 8.34 -8.31
C VAL A 42 -17.54 8.47 -8.13
N ALA A 43 -16.84 8.82 -9.19
CA ALA A 43 -15.43 9.13 -9.12
C ALA A 43 -15.31 10.42 -8.33
N THR A 44 -14.84 10.31 -7.10
CA THR A 44 -14.43 11.46 -6.31
C THR A 44 -13.01 11.83 -6.73
N LEU A 45 -12.69 13.13 -6.71
CA LEU A 45 -11.33 13.61 -7.03
C LEU A 45 -10.27 13.01 -6.06
N ASP A 46 -10.68 12.49 -4.92
CA ASP A 46 -9.80 11.88 -3.91
C ASP A 46 -9.44 10.41 -4.22
N SER A 47 -10.00 9.83 -5.29
CA SER A 47 -9.84 8.41 -5.61
C SER A 47 -8.56 8.04 -6.37
N ILE A 48 -7.60 8.97 -6.52
CA ILE A 48 -6.37 8.77 -7.32
C ILE A 48 -5.49 7.60 -6.86
N ASN A 49 -5.50 7.27 -5.57
CA ASN A 49 -4.70 6.17 -5.00
C ASN A 49 -5.42 4.81 -5.01
N THR A 50 -6.60 4.73 -5.61
CA THR A 50 -7.41 3.51 -5.61
C THR A 50 -6.96 2.59 -6.76
N PRO A 51 -6.91 1.26 -6.58
CA PRO A 51 -6.56 0.33 -7.67
C PRO A 51 -7.53 0.38 -8.86
N THR A 52 -8.70 0.97 -8.68
CA THR A 52 -9.69 1.17 -9.74
C THR A 52 -9.72 2.60 -10.28
N PHE A 53 -8.62 3.33 -10.16
CA PHE A 53 -8.51 4.70 -10.64
C PHE A 53 -8.66 4.75 -12.17
N ASP A 54 -9.46 5.71 -12.64
CA ASP A 54 -9.67 6.00 -14.05
C ASP A 54 -9.16 7.43 -14.34
N PRO A 55 -8.06 7.58 -15.11
CA PRO A 55 -7.46 8.89 -15.38
C PRO A 55 -8.33 9.77 -16.28
N ASP A 56 -9.08 9.18 -17.22
CA ASP A 56 -9.91 9.93 -18.16
C ASP A 56 -11.11 10.53 -17.44
N LEU A 57 -11.74 9.76 -16.55
CA LEU A 57 -12.84 10.24 -15.73
C LEU A 57 -12.36 11.31 -14.74
N TYR A 58 -11.22 11.08 -14.08
CA TYR A 58 -10.62 12.06 -13.16
C TYR A 58 -10.32 13.39 -13.86
N MET A 59 -9.69 13.35 -15.04
CA MET A 59 -9.34 14.56 -15.78
C MET A 59 -10.59 15.30 -16.26
N ASN A 60 -11.61 14.60 -16.76
CA ASN A 60 -12.87 15.22 -17.15
C ASN A 60 -13.54 15.95 -15.97
N LEU A 61 -13.56 15.33 -14.79
CA LEU A 61 -14.13 15.94 -13.59
C LEU A 61 -13.30 17.13 -13.11
N LEU A 62 -11.98 17.04 -13.16
CA LEU A 62 -11.06 18.09 -12.75
C LEU A 62 -11.21 19.33 -13.64
N VAL A 63 -11.24 19.16 -14.97
CA VAL A 63 -11.42 20.27 -15.92
C VAL A 63 -12.80 20.93 -15.77
N GLN A 64 -13.86 20.15 -15.49
CA GLN A 64 -15.19 20.71 -15.26
C GLN A 64 -15.31 21.50 -13.94
N LYS A 65 -14.52 21.14 -12.92
CA LYS A 65 -14.61 21.74 -11.58
C LYS A 65 -13.59 22.83 -11.31
N SER A 66 -12.52 22.92 -12.09
CA SER A 66 -11.41 23.84 -11.86
C SER A 66 -11.33 24.90 -12.97
N ASN A 67 -10.90 26.11 -12.60
CA ASN A 67 -10.46 27.10 -13.59
C ASN A 67 -8.99 26.81 -14.01
N SER A 68 -8.47 27.55 -14.98
CA SER A 68 -7.11 27.38 -15.50
C SER A 68 -6.02 27.52 -14.44
N GLU A 69 -6.19 28.46 -13.50
CA GLU A 69 -5.27 28.66 -12.38
C GLU A 69 -5.26 27.46 -11.43
N GLY A 70 -6.44 26.96 -11.05
CA GLY A 70 -6.58 25.78 -10.20
C GLY A 70 -6.01 24.52 -10.84
N LEU A 71 -6.15 24.37 -12.16
CA LEU A 71 -5.54 23.26 -12.89
C LEU A 71 -4.02 23.33 -12.89
N LEU A 72 -3.45 24.53 -13.08
CA LEU A 72 -2.01 24.75 -13.00
C LEU A 72 -1.47 24.48 -11.59
N GLN A 73 -2.18 24.94 -10.55
CA GLN A 73 -1.83 24.69 -9.16
C GLN A 73 -1.83 23.19 -8.87
N ARG A 74 -2.87 22.44 -9.29
CA ARG A 74 -2.92 21.00 -9.11
C ARG A 74 -1.79 20.27 -9.82
N HIS A 75 -1.40 20.73 -11.01
CA HIS A 75 -0.24 20.19 -11.72
C HIS A 75 1.06 20.39 -10.92
N VAL A 76 1.29 21.59 -10.38
CA VAL A 76 2.49 21.90 -9.58
C VAL A 76 2.54 21.02 -8.32
N GLU A 77 1.41 20.87 -7.62
CA GLU A 77 1.30 20.00 -6.45
C GLU A 77 1.60 18.55 -6.78
N MET A 78 0.99 18.02 -7.85
CA MET A 78 1.21 16.64 -8.28
C MET A 78 2.67 16.39 -8.68
N ALA A 79 3.33 17.35 -9.33
CA ALA A 79 4.74 17.26 -9.65
C ALA A 79 5.62 17.22 -8.39
N ALA A 80 5.27 17.99 -7.35
CA ALA A 80 5.96 17.96 -6.06
C ALA A 80 5.73 16.63 -5.32
N GLU A 81 4.49 16.11 -5.31
CA GLU A 81 4.13 14.80 -4.75
C GLU A 81 4.95 13.67 -5.40
N ILE A 82 5.04 13.65 -6.73
CA ILE A 82 5.84 12.66 -7.49
C ILE A 82 7.31 12.71 -7.07
N LYS A 83 7.89 13.92 -6.97
CA LYS A 83 9.29 14.09 -6.56
C LYS A 83 9.54 13.63 -5.13
N ASN A 84 8.62 13.93 -4.22
CA ASN A 84 8.72 13.48 -2.83
C ASN A 84 8.65 11.95 -2.74
N LEU A 85 7.71 11.32 -3.45
CA LEU A 85 7.59 9.85 -3.50
C LEU A 85 8.85 9.18 -4.06
N ASP A 86 9.48 9.76 -5.09
CA ASP A 86 10.76 9.26 -5.61
C ASP A 86 11.88 9.38 -4.57
N THR A 87 11.94 10.50 -3.85
CA THR A 87 12.93 10.71 -2.78
C THR A 87 12.73 9.71 -1.63
N ASP A 88 11.48 9.49 -1.21
CA ASP A 88 11.13 8.53 -0.17
C ASP A 88 11.47 7.10 -0.57
N LEU A 89 11.21 6.73 -1.83
CA LEU A 89 11.59 5.43 -2.37
C LEU A 89 13.11 5.25 -2.35
N GLN A 90 13.87 6.24 -2.80
CA GLN A 90 15.34 6.20 -2.77
C GLN A 90 15.88 6.08 -1.34
N MET A 91 15.29 6.81 -0.39
CA MET A 91 15.65 6.72 1.02
C MET A 91 15.40 5.31 1.58
N LEU A 92 14.23 4.74 1.30
CA LEU A 92 13.89 3.39 1.74
C LEU A 92 14.87 2.34 1.21
N VAL A 93 15.20 2.43 -0.07
CA VAL A 93 16.17 1.55 -0.72
C VAL A 93 17.56 1.71 -0.08
N TYR A 94 18.01 2.95 0.13
CA TYR A 94 19.28 3.23 0.80
C TYR A 94 19.33 2.63 2.22
N GLU A 95 18.29 2.84 3.02
CA GLU A 95 18.23 2.29 4.37
C GLU A 95 18.25 0.76 4.37
N ASN A 96 17.54 0.13 3.44
CA ASN A 96 17.50 -1.33 3.33
C ASN A 96 18.87 -1.89 2.97
N TYR A 97 19.54 -1.33 1.97
CA TYR A 97 20.89 -1.74 1.59
C TYR A 97 21.90 -1.49 2.71
N ASN A 98 21.83 -0.35 3.39
CA ASN A 98 22.72 -0.05 4.51
C ASN A 98 22.56 -1.06 5.65
N LYS A 99 21.31 -1.45 5.98
CA LYS A 99 21.02 -2.50 6.96
C LYS A 99 21.61 -3.86 6.53
N PHE A 100 21.44 -4.24 5.26
CA PHE A 100 21.99 -5.50 4.72
C PHE A 100 23.53 -5.54 4.78
N ILE A 101 24.19 -4.45 4.38
CA ILE A 101 25.64 -4.32 4.42
C ILE A 101 26.13 -4.41 5.87
N SER A 102 25.52 -3.65 6.78
CA SER A 102 25.87 -3.66 8.22
C SER A 102 25.73 -5.05 8.85
N ALA A 103 24.64 -5.77 8.53
CA ALA A 103 24.45 -7.14 8.99
C ALA A 103 25.54 -8.08 8.44
N THR A 104 25.88 -7.96 7.16
CA THR A 104 26.93 -8.76 6.51
C THR A 104 28.31 -8.48 7.10
N ASP A 105 28.64 -7.21 7.35
CA ASP A 105 29.91 -6.81 7.96
C ASP A 105 30.04 -7.30 9.39
N THR A 106 28.93 -7.30 10.13
CA THR A 106 28.87 -7.91 11.47
C THR A 106 29.23 -9.39 11.40
N ILE A 107 28.61 -10.16 10.49
CA ILE A 107 28.91 -11.57 10.28
C ILE A 107 30.39 -11.79 9.92
N LYS A 108 30.93 -11.01 8.96
CA LYS A 108 32.34 -11.10 8.57
C LYS A 108 33.30 -10.83 9.74
N ARG A 109 33.00 -9.85 10.59
CA ARG A 109 33.80 -9.56 11.78
C ARG A 109 33.77 -10.71 12.76
N PHE A 110 32.62 -11.33 13.01
CA PHE A 110 32.52 -12.52 13.85
C PHE A 110 33.35 -13.68 13.29
N TRP A 111 33.30 -13.92 11.98
CA TRP A 111 34.12 -14.93 11.33
C TRP A 111 35.62 -14.65 11.39
N ASN A 112 36.05 -13.40 11.23
CA ASN A 112 37.48 -13.03 11.32
C ASN A 112 38.03 -13.03 12.75
N LEU A 113 37.16 -13.07 13.77
CA LEU A 113 37.54 -13.14 15.19
C LEU A 113 37.62 -14.60 15.70
N LEU A 114 37.21 -15.58 14.89
CA LEU A 114 37.25 -17.03 15.15
C LEU A 114 38.40 -17.67 14.37
#